data_AF-A0A645FSF1-F1
#
_entry.id   AF-A0A645FSF1-F1
#
_cell.length_a   1.000
_cell.length_b   1.000
_cell.length_c   1.000
_cell.angle_alpha   90.00
_cell.angle_beta   90.00
_cell.angle_gamma   90.00
#
_symmetry.space_group_name_H-M   'P 1'
#
loop_
_entity.id
_entity.type
_entity.pdbx_description
1 polymer ?
#
loop_
_entity_poly.entity_id
_entity_poly.type
_entity_poly.pdbx_seq_one_letter_code
_entity_poly.pdbx_strand_id
1 'polypeptide(L)'
;MRVRQIMRWAKGHNQAALRYAGRLLFCRGVSFAERVDGLLLLGVYAMSPLLLFGWILAIFLFYCTTNQWLSGALAMFALMGYGALGNFAAYFEISAAVHLDGNRNRIRLLPLNLFGFLISLLAIARATWNQFFFDWLLRRNLVWDKTVRYRQPGAPHVALPSGSTPHHQIGALR
;
A
#
# COMPACT_ATOMS: atom_id res chain seq x y z
N MET A 1 -10.73 -1.02 -13.15
CA MET A 1 -9.30 -0.94 -13.56
C MET A 1 -8.34 -0.79 -12.37
N ARG A 2 -8.52 0.22 -11.49
CA ARG A 2 -7.60 0.56 -10.40
C ARG A 2 -7.31 -0.58 -9.40
N VAL A 3 -8.34 -1.27 -8.91
CA VAL A 3 -8.18 -2.38 -7.93
C VAL A 3 -7.29 -3.50 -8.50
N ARG A 4 -7.46 -3.85 -9.78
CA ARG A 4 -6.62 -4.87 -10.45
C ARG A 4 -5.16 -4.42 -10.55
N GLN A 5 -4.89 -3.11 -10.68
CA GLN A 5 -3.52 -2.60 -10.67
C GLN A 5 -2.91 -2.71 -9.26
N ILE A 6 -3.64 -2.30 -8.22
CA ILE A 6 -3.20 -2.41 -6.81
C ILE A 6 -2.89 -3.87 -6.46
N MET A 7 -3.76 -4.80 -6.84
CA MET A 7 -3.53 -6.23 -6.61
C MET A 7 -2.26 -6.75 -7.31
N ARG A 8 -1.92 -6.23 -8.50
CA ARG A 8 -0.67 -6.61 -9.19
C ARG A 8 0.56 -6.05 -8.49
N TRP A 9 0.50 -4.80 -8.03
CA TRP A 9 1.58 -4.18 -7.25
C TRP A 9 1.81 -4.93 -5.94
N ALA A 10 0.74 -5.25 -5.21
CA ALA A 10 0.80 -6.01 -3.98
C ALA A 10 1.42 -7.41 -4.20
N LYS A 11 0.99 -8.14 -5.23
CA LYS A 11 1.56 -9.46 -5.56
C LYS A 11 3.04 -9.41 -5.91
N GLY A 12 3.45 -8.45 -6.76
CA GLY A 12 4.85 -8.27 -7.13
C GLY A 12 5.72 -7.88 -5.94
N HIS A 13 5.21 -7.01 -5.06
CA HIS A 13 5.92 -6.64 -3.85
C HIS A 13 6.03 -7.81 -2.87
N ASN A 14 4.96 -8.58 -2.65
CA ASN A 14 5.01 -9.79 -1.81
C ASN A 14 6.03 -10.81 -2.31
N GLN A 15 6.17 -10.98 -3.63
CA GLN A 15 7.22 -11.84 -4.20
C GLN A 15 8.63 -11.31 -3.92
N ALA A 16 8.86 -10.00 -4.10
CA ALA A 16 10.12 -9.38 -3.76
C ALA A 16 10.41 -9.51 -2.25
N ALA A 17 9.42 -9.25 -1.40
CA ALA A 17 9.51 -9.42 0.05
C ALA A 17 9.95 -10.84 0.42
N LEU A 18 9.28 -11.88 -0.10
CA LEU A 18 9.64 -13.26 0.19
C LEU A 18 11.04 -13.66 -0.33
N ARG A 19 11.45 -13.12 -1.49
CA ARG A 19 12.75 -13.44 -2.09
C ARG A 19 13.93 -12.77 -1.36
N TYR A 20 13.72 -11.55 -0.86
CA TYR A 20 14.80 -10.72 -0.31
C TYR A 20 14.78 -10.58 1.22
N ALA A 21 13.66 -10.83 1.91
CA ALA A 21 13.57 -10.69 3.37
C ALA A 21 14.61 -11.55 4.11
N GLY A 22 14.72 -12.84 3.73
CA GLY A 22 15.72 -13.73 4.33
C GLY A 22 17.16 -13.28 4.03
N ARG A 23 17.43 -12.88 2.78
CA ARG A 23 18.77 -12.41 2.38
C ARG A 23 19.16 -11.12 3.11
N LEU A 24 18.21 -10.23 3.36
CA LEU A 24 18.43 -9.00 4.10
C LEU A 24 18.71 -9.26 5.59
N LEU A 25 17.99 -10.21 6.21
CA LEU A 25 18.20 -10.61 7.61
C LEU A 25 19.61 -11.18 7.86
N PHE A 26 20.11 -12.00 6.93
CA PHE A 26 21.41 -12.66 7.06
C PHE A 26 22.57 -11.90 6.42
N CYS A 27 22.33 -10.72 5.84
CA CYS A 27 23.37 -9.93 5.19
C CYS A 27 24.30 -9.30 6.25
N ARG A 28 25.59 -9.64 6.20
CA ARG A 28 26.60 -9.10 7.16
C ARG A 28 27.12 -7.71 6.80
N GLY A 29 26.72 -7.15 5.65
CA GLY A 29 27.22 -5.87 5.13
C GLY A 29 26.41 -4.62 5.51
N VAL A 30 25.32 -4.76 6.25
CA VAL A 30 24.44 -3.65 6.68
C VAL A 30 24.30 -3.63 8.20
N SER A 31 24.15 -2.43 8.77
CA SER A 31 23.93 -2.25 10.21
C SER A 31 22.62 -2.91 10.65
N PHE A 32 22.49 -3.20 11.94
CA PHE A 32 21.26 -3.79 12.48
C PHE A 32 20.04 -2.88 12.26
N ALA A 33 20.21 -1.55 12.39
CA ALA A 33 19.14 -0.57 12.16
C ALA A 33 18.64 -0.60 10.71
N GLU A 34 19.55 -0.62 9.73
CA GLU A 34 19.20 -0.70 8.30
C GLU A 34 18.53 -2.03 7.94
N ARG A 35 18.90 -3.13 8.61
CA ARG A 35 18.22 -4.43 8.41
C ARG A 35 16.79 -4.37 8.91
N VAL A 36 16.56 -3.81 10.09
CA VAL A 36 15.22 -3.66 10.66
C VAL A 36 14.40 -2.73 9.78
N ASP A 37 14.93 -1.57 9.41
CA ASP A 37 14.24 -0.60 8.54
C ASP A 37 13.87 -1.21 7.17
N GLY A 38 14.84 -1.86 6.51
CA GLY A 38 14.57 -2.54 5.24
C GLY A 38 13.57 -3.68 5.36
N LEU A 39 13.57 -4.42 6.48
CA LEU A 39 12.58 -5.45 6.75
C LEU A 39 11.19 -4.86 7.00
N LEU A 40 11.09 -3.74 7.73
CA LEU A 40 9.84 -3.00 7.95
C LEU A 40 9.28 -2.48 6.63
N LEU A 41 10.13 -1.97 5.74
CA LEU A 41 9.74 -1.55 4.38
C LEU A 41 9.22 -2.71 3.54
N LEU A 42 9.89 -3.88 3.56
CA LEU A 42 9.41 -5.10 2.90
C LEU A 42 8.10 -5.63 3.52
N GLY A 43 7.90 -5.39 4.82
CA GLY A 43 6.71 -5.76 5.57
C GLY A 43 5.52 -4.82 5.40
N VAL A 44 5.63 -3.72 4.64
CA VAL A 44 4.58 -2.70 4.55
C VAL A 44 3.23 -3.25 4.06
N TYR A 45 3.25 -4.16 3.08
CA TYR A 45 2.03 -4.79 2.58
C TYR A 45 1.46 -5.88 3.50
N ALA A 46 2.26 -6.35 4.49
CA ALA A 46 1.78 -7.27 5.53
C ALA A 46 0.90 -6.56 6.58
N MET A 47 0.97 -5.22 6.69
CA MET A 47 0.13 -4.45 7.60
C MET A 47 -1.36 -4.57 7.25
N SER A 48 -1.70 -4.65 5.95
CA SER A 48 -3.08 -4.79 5.50
C SER A 48 -3.78 -6.07 6.00
N PRO A 49 -3.24 -7.29 5.78
CA PRO A 49 -3.82 -8.50 6.35
C PRO A 49 -3.70 -8.56 7.88
N LEU A 50 -2.63 -8.03 8.49
CA LEU A 50 -2.47 -7.98 9.94
C LEU A 50 -3.56 -7.14 10.60
N LEU A 51 -3.90 -5.98 10.02
CA LEU A 51 -4.99 -5.13 10.49
C LEU A 51 -6.34 -5.84 10.44
N LEU A 52 -6.68 -6.51 9.32
CA LEU A 52 -7.91 -7.28 9.22
C LEU A 52 -7.96 -8.43 10.22
N PHE A 53 -6.83 -9.12 10.41
CA PHE A 53 -6.73 -10.18 11.41
C PHE A 53 -6.93 -9.63 12.83
N GLY A 54 -6.34 -8.46 13.13
CA GLY A 54 -6.56 -7.75 14.39
C GLY A 54 -8.02 -7.36 14.60
N TRP A 55 -8.74 -6.94 13.56
CA TRP A 55 -10.18 -6.66 13.63
C TRP A 55 -10.98 -7.91 13.97
N ILE A 56 -10.73 -9.00 13.25
CA ILE A 56 -11.40 -10.29 13.50
C ILE A 56 -11.10 -10.78 14.92
N LEU A 57 -9.83 -10.72 15.34
CA LEU A 57 -9.41 -11.17 16.67
C LEU A 57 -10.03 -10.31 17.77
N ALA A 58 -10.08 -8.99 17.63
CA ALA A 58 -10.69 -8.11 18.61
C ALA A 58 -12.20 -8.39 18.75
N ILE A 59 -12.91 -8.57 17.63
CA ILE A 59 -14.34 -8.93 17.63
C ILE A 59 -14.53 -10.30 18.30
N PHE A 60 -13.70 -11.28 17.94
CA PHE A 60 -13.75 -12.62 18.53
C PHE A 60 -13.50 -12.58 20.04
N LEU A 61 -12.46 -11.86 20.49
CA LEU A 61 -12.14 -11.71 21.91
C LEU A 61 -13.30 -11.06 22.68
N PHE A 62 -13.95 -10.05 22.08
CA PHE A 62 -15.08 -9.35 22.67
C PHE A 62 -16.28 -10.29 22.91
N TYR A 63 -16.61 -11.14 21.95
CA TYR A 63 -17.76 -12.07 22.08
C TYR A 63 -17.44 -13.35 22.88
N CYS A 64 -16.23 -13.88 22.79
CA CYS A 64 -15.84 -15.11 23.51
C CYS A 64 -15.44 -14.86 24.97
N THR A 65 -15.15 -13.62 25.35
CA THR A 65 -14.85 -13.26 26.74
C THR A 65 -16.13 -12.97 27.50
N THR A 66 -16.78 -14.02 27.99
CA THR A 66 -18.03 -13.88 28.76
C THR A 66 -17.84 -13.24 30.14
N ASN A 67 -16.61 -13.21 30.68
CA ASN A 67 -16.35 -12.85 32.09
C ASN A 67 -15.33 -11.70 32.31
N GLN A 68 -14.70 -11.17 31.25
CA GLN A 68 -13.68 -10.10 31.36
C GLN A 68 -13.94 -8.99 30.35
N TRP A 69 -15.04 -8.25 30.53
CA TRP A 69 -15.41 -7.13 29.66
C TRP A 69 -14.28 -6.10 29.49
N LEU A 70 -13.43 -5.92 30.52
CA LEU A 70 -12.24 -5.08 30.48
C LEU A 70 -11.20 -5.54 29.43
N SER A 71 -11.00 -6.86 29.26
CA SER A 71 -10.05 -7.41 28.27
C SER A 71 -10.53 -7.17 26.84
N GLY A 72 -11.81 -7.42 26.57
CA GLY A 72 -12.42 -7.13 25.26
C GLY A 72 -12.43 -5.62 24.94
N ALA A 73 -12.75 -4.79 25.94
CA ALA A 73 -12.68 -3.33 25.80
C ALA A 73 -11.25 -2.85 25.53
N LEU A 74 -10.26 -3.35 26.26
CA LEU A 74 -8.85 -2.99 26.07
C LEU A 74 -8.35 -3.40 24.67
N ALA A 75 -8.75 -4.57 24.17
CA ALA A 75 -8.42 -5.01 22.81
C ALA A 75 -9.05 -4.08 21.75
N MET A 76 -10.31 -3.67 21.94
CA MET A 76 -10.97 -2.70 21.07
C MET A 76 -10.30 -1.32 21.11
N PHE A 77 -9.93 -0.83 22.30
CA PHE A 77 -9.21 0.44 22.46
C PHE A 77 -7.82 0.39 21.86
N ALA A 78 -7.08 -0.70 22.04
CA ALA A 78 -5.76 -0.89 21.43
C ALA A 78 -5.88 -0.89 19.89
N LEU A 79 -6.91 -1.55 19.36
CA LEU A 79 -7.16 -1.59 17.92
C LEU A 79 -7.57 -0.21 17.36
N MET A 80 -8.45 0.51 18.06
CA MET A 80 -8.81 1.89 17.71
C MET A 80 -7.60 2.82 17.79
N GLY A 81 -6.78 2.71 18.83
CA GLY A 81 -5.56 3.50 19.01
C GLY A 81 -4.55 3.25 17.89
N TYR A 82 -4.34 1.99 17.51
CA TYR A 82 -3.50 1.62 16.36
C TYR A 82 -4.03 2.21 15.05
N GLY A 83 -5.35 2.13 14.82
CA GLY A 83 -6.01 2.74 13.67
C GLY A 83 -5.83 4.27 13.64
N ALA A 84 -6.01 4.91 14.79
CA ALA A 84 -5.98 6.36 14.95
C ALA A 84 -4.58 6.98 14.76
N LEU A 85 -3.56 6.39 15.39
CA LEU A 85 -2.21 6.96 15.42
C LEU A 85 -1.37 6.54 14.21
N GLY A 86 -1.51 5.29 13.75
CA GLY A 86 -0.68 4.75 12.66
C GLY A 86 -1.30 4.97 11.29
N ASN A 87 -2.45 4.31 11.04
CA ASN A 87 -3.04 4.27 9.70
C ASN A 87 -3.61 5.61 9.23
N PHE A 88 -4.03 6.48 10.15
CA PHE A 88 -4.58 7.79 9.77
C PHE A 88 -3.53 8.89 9.57
N ALA A 89 -2.24 8.64 9.86
CA ALA A 89 -1.17 9.65 9.70
C ALA A 89 -1.12 10.26 8.29
N ALA A 90 -1.16 9.42 7.25
CA ALA A 90 -1.17 9.89 5.86
C ALA A 90 -2.43 10.70 5.51
N TYR A 91 -3.56 10.46 6.19
CA TYR A 91 -4.78 11.23 5.98
C TYR A 91 -4.71 12.58 6.66
N PHE A 92 -4.10 12.66 7.83
CA PHE A 92 -3.79 13.94 8.47
C PHE A 92 -2.86 14.77 7.59
N GLU A 93 -1.84 14.15 6.99
CA GLU A 93 -0.91 14.82 6.06
C GLU A 93 -1.65 15.34 4.80
N ILE A 94 -2.46 14.51 4.15
CA ILE A 94 -3.28 14.94 3.00
C ILE A 94 -4.27 16.03 3.41
N SER A 95 -4.88 15.92 4.59
CA SER A 95 -5.82 16.92 5.10
C SER A 95 -5.12 18.25 5.39
N ALA A 96 -3.93 18.23 5.99
CA ALA A 96 -3.13 19.41 6.26
C ALA A 96 -2.68 20.09 4.96
N ALA A 97 -2.22 19.31 3.97
CA ALA A 97 -1.85 19.83 2.66
C ALA A 97 -3.05 20.52 1.96
N VAL A 98 -4.22 19.87 1.92
CA VAL A 98 -5.42 20.47 1.31
C VAL A 98 -5.91 21.71 2.08
N HIS A 99 -5.73 21.72 3.41
CA HIS A 99 -6.04 22.88 4.23
C HIS A 99 -5.12 24.07 3.88
N LEU A 100 -3.81 23.83 3.75
CA LEU A 100 -2.82 24.84 3.36
C LEU A 100 -3.00 25.31 1.91
N ASP A 101 -3.43 24.42 1.00
CA ASP A 101 -3.74 24.75 -0.40
C ASP A 101 -4.99 25.64 -0.56
N GLY A 102 -5.73 25.92 0.52
CA GLY A 102 -6.90 26.81 0.52
C GLY A 102 -8.13 26.29 -0.23
N ASN A 103 -8.06 25.09 -0.82
CA ASN A 103 -9.13 24.54 -1.65
C ASN A 103 -10.18 23.79 -0.80
N ARG A 104 -11.15 24.55 -0.27
CA ARG A 104 -12.24 24.02 0.59
C ARG A 104 -13.12 22.95 -0.08
N ASN A 105 -13.21 22.94 -1.41
CA ASN A 105 -14.01 21.93 -2.12
C ASN A 105 -13.36 20.54 -2.05
N ARG A 106 -12.02 20.47 -2.02
CA ARG A 106 -11.29 19.20 -1.89
C ARG A 106 -11.38 18.62 -0.48
N ILE A 107 -11.54 19.46 0.55
CA ILE A 107 -11.77 19.02 1.94
C ILE A 107 -13.02 18.14 2.05
N ARG A 108 -14.09 18.46 1.29
CA ARG A 108 -15.32 17.66 1.26
C ARG A 108 -15.13 16.24 0.71
N LEU A 109 -14.05 16.01 -0.04
CA LEU A 109 -13.71 14.69 -0.59
C LEU A 109 -12.83 13.86 0.34
N LEU A 110 -12.28 14.45 1.42
CA LEU A 110 -11.44 13.73 2.38
C LEU A 110 -12.14 12.54 3.04
N PRO A 111 -13.43 12.62 3.45
CA PRO A 111 -14.14 11.46 3.98
C PRO A 111 -14.26 10.31 2.96
N LEU A 112 -14.35 10.64 1.66
CA LEU A 112 -14.39 9.63 0.59
C LEU A 112 -13.05 8.90 0.40
N ASN A 113 -11.94 9.52 0.80
CA ASN A 113 -10.62 8.90 0.75
C ASN A 113 -10.53 7.66 1.68
N LEU A 114 -11.25 7.67 2.80
CA LEU A 114 -11.32 6.54 3.72
C LEU A 114 -11.90 5.28 3.05
N PHE A 115 -12.91 5.45 2.19
CA PHE A 115 -13.45 4.35 1.40
C PHE A 115 -12.44 3.80 0.38
N GLY A 116 -11.63 4.69 -0.22
CA GLY A 116 -10.54 4.29 -1.11
C GLY A 116 -9.52 3.38 -0.41
N PHE A 117 -9.23 3.65 0.86
CA PHE A 117 -8.41 2.78 1.68
C PHE A 117 -9.09 1.49 2.06
N LEU A 118 -10.37 1.49 2.48
CA LEU A 118 -11.08 0.26 2.78
C LEU A 118 -11.07 -0.70 1.58
N ILE A 119 -11.31 -0.18 0.37
CA ILE A 119 -11.22 -0.96 -0.87
C ILE A 119 -9.80 -1.48 -1.10
N SER A 120 -8.78 -0.64 -0.87
CA SER A 120 -7.38 -1.02 -1.06
C SER A 120 -6.92 -2.06 -0.04
N LEU A 121 -7.30 -1.90 1.23
CA LEU A 121 -7.07 -2.80 2.35
C LEU A 121 -7.61 -4.19 2.05
N LEU A 122 -8.89 -4.28 1.67
CA LEU A 122 -9.54 -5.53 1.29
C LEU A 122 -8.89 -6.14 0.04
N ALA A 123 -8.54 -5.34 -0.96
CA ALA A 123 -7.89 -5.81 -2.18
C ALA A 123 -6.50 -6.39 -1.92
N ILE A 124 -5.68 -5.72 -1.11
CA ILE A 124 -4.33 -6.16 -0.73
C ILE A 124 -4.44 -7.41 0.13
N ALA A 125 -5.29 -7.41 1.16
CA ALA A 125 -5.47 -8.57 2.02
C ALA A 125 -5.98 -9.79 1.25
N ARG A 126 -6.94 -9.61 0.33
CA ARG A 126 -7.39 -10.70 -0.55
C ARG A 126 -6.27 -11.18 -1.47
N ALA A 127 -5.46 -10.28 -2.01
CA ALA A 127 -4.33 -10.67 -2.86
C ALA A 127 -3.29 -11.47 -2.08
N THR A 128 -2.94 -11.04 -0.87
CA THR A 128 -2.01 -11.74 0.02
C THR A 128 -2.59 -13.08 0.47
N TRP A 129 -3.87 -13.15 0.85
CA TRP A 129 -4.53 -14.39 1.22
C TRP A 129 -4.54 -15.38 0.05
N ASN A 130 -4.93 -14.93 -1.15
CA ASN A 130 -4.90 -15.80 -2.32
C ASN A 130 -3.48 -16.26 -2.66
N GLN A 131 -2.48 -15.40 -2.52
CA GLN A 131 -1.09 -15.77 -2.80
C GLN A 131 -0.56 -16.77 -1.76
N PHE A 132 -0.90 -16.60 -0.47
CA PHE A 132 -0.50 -17.52 0.59
C PHE A 132 -1.26 -18.85 0.55
N PHE A 133 -2.57 -18.85 0.27
CA PHE A 133 -3.37 -20.08 0.22
C PHE A 133 -3.30 -20.79 -1.13
N PHE A 134 -3.34 -20.07 -2.27
CA PHE A 134 -3.35 -20.71 -3.60
C PHE A 134 -1.97 -20.83 -4.22
N ASP A 135 -1.06 -19.85 -4.12
CA ASP A 135 0.26 -19.98 -4.78
C ASP A 135 1.23 -20.85 -3.98
N TRP A 136 1.16 -20.85 -2.65
CA TRP A 136 1.91 -21.81 -1.82
C TRP A 136 1.41 -23.25 -1.98
N LEU A 137 0.09 -23.44 -2.05
CA LEU A 137 -0.52 -24.78 -2.15
C LEU A 137 -0.53 -25.33 -3.60
N LEU A 138 -0.72 -24.50 -4.63
CA LEU A 138 -0.79 -24.95 -6.03
C LEU A 138 0.50 -24.68 -6.85
N ARG A 139 1.57 -24.13 -6.25
CA ARG A 139 2.84 -23.79 -6.96
C ARG A 139 2.61 -23.11 -8.33
N ARG A 140 1.62 -22.22 -8.43
CA ARG A 140 1.29 -21.59 -9.71
C ARG A 140 2.35 -20.57 -10.08
N ASN A 141 2.93 -20.72 -11.28
CA ASN A 141 3.81 -19.71 -11.86
C ASN A 141 2.98 -18.44 -12.13
N LEU A 142 3.31 -17.36 -11.43
CA LEU A 142 2.71 -16.04 -11.64
C LEU A 142 3.15 -15.52 -13.02
N VAL A 143 2.30 -15.74 -14.03
CA VAL A 143 2.48 -15.17 -15.36
C VAL A 143 2.25 -13.66 -15.25
N TRP A 144 3.32 -12.90 -15.47
CA TRP A 144 3.28 -11.45 -15.42
C TRP A 144 2.65 -10.90 -16.70
N ASP A 145 1.34 -10.68 -16.68
CA ASP A 145 0.68 -9.97 -17.77
C ASP A 145 1.06 -8.49 -17.74
N LYS A 146 1.96 -8.14 -18.66
CA LYS A 146 2.41 -6.77 -18.89
C LYS A 146 1.19 -5.91 -19.21
N THR A 147 1.09 -4.72 -18.60
CA THR A 147 0.05 -3.76 -18.99
C THR A 147 0.21 -3.44 -20.47
N VAL A 148 -0.85 -3.64 -21.25
CA VAL A 148 -0.93 -3.14 -22.62
C VAL A 148 -0.67 -1.63 -22.57
N ARG A 149 0.43 -1.17 -23.18
CA ARG A 149 0.67 0.25 -23.39
C ARG A 149 -0.20 0.68 -24.57
N TYR A 150 -1.15 1.57 -24.35
CA TYR A 150 -1.97 2.17 -25.42
C TYR A 150 -1.21 3.20 -26.26
N ARG A 151 0.09 2.98 -26.52
CA ARG A 151 0.80 3.74 -27.54
C ARG A 151 0.49 3.04 -28.87
N GLN A 152 -0.47 3.56 -29.62
CA GLN A 152 -0.74 3.08 -30.97
C GLN A 152 0.55 3.22 -31.80
N PRO A 153 1.07 2.13 -32.40
CA PRO A 153 2.09 2.22 -33.42
C PRO A 153 1.44 2.93 -34.62
N GLY A 154 1.69 4.23 -34.77
CA GLY A 154 1.12 5.05 -35.85
C GLY A 154 0.20 6.19 -35.40
N ALA A 155 0.05 6.47 -34.10
CA ALA A 155 -0.55 7.74 -33.70
C ALA A 155 0.33 8.89 -34.26
N PRO A 156 -0.24 9.85 -35.02
CA PRO A 156 0.52 10.95 -35.56
C PRO A 156 1.24 11.64 -34.40
N HIS A 157 2.54 11.94 -34.58
CA HIS A 157 3.18 12.94 -33.75
C HIS A 157 2.32 14.19 -33.86
N VAL A 158 1.57 14.50 -32.79
CA VAL A 158 0.94 15.81 -32.66
C VAL A 158 2.12 16.77 -32.67
N ALA A 159 2.36 17.42 -33.80
CA ALA A 159 3.31 18.50 -33.89
C ALA A 159 2.85 19.51 -32.84
N LEU A 160 3.69 19.70 -31.82
CA LEU A 160 3.50 20.81 -30.91
C LEU A 160 3.40 22.06 -31.79
N PRO A 161 2.39 22.94 -31.58
CA PRO A 161 2.31 24.17 -32.34
C PRO A 161 3.66 24.89 -32.24
N SER A 162 4.18 25.30 -33.39
CA SER A 162 5.53 25.85 -33.60
C SER A 162 5.69 27.24 -32.98
N GLY A 163 5.45 27.35 -31.67
CA GLY A 163 5.42 28.62 -30.94
C GLY A 163 5.77 28.53 -29.46
N SER A 164 5.99 27.34 -28.88
CA SER A 164 6.57 27.24 -27.53
C SER A 164 8.06 26.92 -27.64
N THR A 165 8.88 27.95 -27.60
CA THR A 165 10.32 27.85 -27.42
C THR A 165 10.64 26.96 -26.22
N PRO A 166 11.44 25.90 -26.37
CA PRO A 166 12.00 25.19 -25.23
C PRO A 166 13.08 26.08 -24.60
N HIS A 167 12.72 26.87 -23.59
CA HIS A 167 13.68 27.47 -22.67
C HIS A 167 14.27 26.39 -21.75
N HIS A 168 15.09 25.49 -22.29
CA HIS A 168 16.17 24.83 -21.57
C HIS A 168 16.92 23.86 -22.51
N GLN A 169 17.87 24.39 -23.29
CA GLN A 169 19.04 23.61 -23.69
C GLN A 169 20.12 23.87 -22.64
N ILE A 170 20.30 22.92 -21.71
CA ILE A 170 21.56 22.83 -20.95
C ILE A 170 22.56 22.15 -21.87
N GLY A 171 23.61 22.87 -22.20
CA GLY A 171 24.63 22.46 -23.15
C GLY A 171 25.39 21.22 -22.72
N ALA A 172 25.65 20.34 -23.68
CA ALA A 172 26.77 19.43 -23.66
C ALA A 172 27.88 20.09 -24.49
N LEU A 173 28.83 20.74 -23.81
CA LEU A 173 30.11 21.10 -24.38
C LEU A 173 31.09 19.95 -24.09
N ARG A 174 31.58 19.37 -25.19
CA ARG A 174 32.80 18.58 -25.37
C ARG A 174 32.84 17.17 -24.78
#